data_AF-A0A820RSP8-F1
#
_entry.id   AF-A0A820RSP8-F1
#
_cell.length_a   1.000
_cell.length_b   1.000
_cell.length_c   1.000
_cell.angle_alpha   90.00
_cell.angle_beta   90.00
_cell.angle_gamma   90.00
#
_symmetry.space_group_name_H-M   'P 1'
#
loop_
_entity.id
_entity.type
_entity.pdbx_description
1 polymer ?
#
loop_
_entity_poly.entity_id
_entity_poly.type
_entity_poly.pdbx_seq_one_letter_code
_entity_poly.pdbx_strand_id
1 'polypeptide(L)'
;MFYGIYYGVLGRDMAESCTDRMASKIGYYSETGLPKRALESNTCAICANPILVQHNEEALIERTYKLQCGHTFHEFCIRGWCIV
;
A
#
# COMPACT_ATOMS: atom_id res chain seq x y z
N MET A 1 -10.70 -32.75 -9.50
CA MET A 1 -11.57 -31.59 -9.73
C MET A 1 -11.79 -30.75 -8.46
N PHE A 2 -12.03 -31.36 -7.29
CA PHE A 2 -12.31 -30.62 -6.04
C PHE A 2 -11.14 -29.86 -5.38
N TYR A 3 -9.90 -30.33 -5.53
CA TYR A 3 -8.72 -29.65 -4.96
C TYR A 3 -8.48 -28.24 -5.52
N GLY A 4 -8.77 -28.01 -6.80
CA GLY A 4 -8.62 -26.68 -7.41
C GLY A 4 -9.58 -25.66 -6.81
N ILE A 5 -10.83 -26.07 -6.52
CA ILE A 5 -11.82 -25.21 -5.88
C ILE A 5 -11.41 -24.91 -4.43
N TYR A 6 -10.94 -25.93 -3.69
CA TYR A 6 -10.48 -25.77 -2.32
C TYR A 6 -9.33 -24.75 -2.20
N TYR A 7 -8.26 -24.93 -2.96
CA TYR A 7 -7.12 -24.00 -2.93
C TYR A 7 -7.44 -22.64 -3.57
N GLY A 8 -8.36 -22.59 -4.53
CA GLY A 8 -8.83 -21.33 -5.11
C GLY A 8 -9.59 -20.47 -4.10
N VAL A 9 -10.52 -21.07 -3.34
CA VAL A 9 -11.26 -20.36 -2.27
C VAL A 9 -10.31 -19.93 -1.15
N LEU A 10 -9.42 -20.82 -0.71
CA LEU A 10 -8.40 -20.48 0.29
C LEU A 10 -7.49 -19.33 -0.15
N GLY A 11 -7.05 -19.34 -1.42
CA GLY A 11 -6.22 -18.28 -1.98
C GLY A 11 -6.94 -16.93 -2.00
N ARG A 12 -8.23 -16.92 -2.35
CA ARG A 12 -9.07 -15.72 -2.31
C ARG A 12 -9.22 -15.17 -0.89
N ASP A 13 -9.55 -16.03 0.06
CA ASP A 13 -9.77 -15.61 1.45
C ASP A 13 -8.47 -15.09 2.10
N MET A 14 -7.31 -15.66 1.71
CA MET A 14 -6.00 -15.11 2.12
C MET A 14 -5.72 -13.74 1.50
N ALA A 15 -6.03 -13.53 0.21
CA ALA A 15 -5.83 -12.23 -0.44
C ALA A 15 -6.71 -11.13 0.19
N GLU A 16 -7.96 -11.47 0.54
CA GLU A 16 -8.88 -10.58 1.26
C GLU A 16 -8.30 -10.18 2.62
N SER A 17 -7.84 -11.17 3.41
CA SER A 17 -7.21 -10.91 4.71
C SER A 17 -5.95 -10.03 4.63
N CYS A 18 -5.12 -10.22 3.61
CA CYS A 18 -3.95 -9.38 3.36
C CYS A 18 -4.36 -7.95 3.02
N THR A 19 -5.40 -7.78 2.21
CA THR A 19 -5.90 -6.46 1.78
C THR A 19 -6.44 -5.66 2.96
N ASP A 20 -7.20 -6.30 3.86
CA ASP A 20 -7.71 -5.66 5.09
C ASP A 20 -6.59 -5.21 6.03
N ARG A 21 -5.55 -6.03 6.18
CA ARG A 21 -4.35 -5.67 6.97
C ARG A 21 -3.61 -4.48 6.37
N MET A 22 -3.50 -4.41 5.04
CA MET A 22 -2.88 -3.26 4.39
C MET A 22 -3.74 -1.99 4.52
N ALA A 23 -5.04 -2.09 4.27
CA ALA A 23 -5.97 -0.96 4.37
C ALA A 23 -6.02 -0.37 5.79
N SER A 24 -6.02 -1.24 6.82
CA SER A 24 -5.94 -0.83 8.22
C SER A 24 -4.60 -0.20 8.59
N LYS A 25 -3.48 -0.72 8.08
CA LYS A 25 -2.14 -0.15 8.34
C LYS A 25 -1.96 1.25 7.77
N ILE A 26 -2.57 1.52 6.62
CA ILE A 26 -2.49 2.83 5.97
C ILE A 26 -3.38 3.87 6.69
N GLY A 27 -4.44 3.41 7.37
CA GLY A 27 -5.40 4.28 8.07
C GLY A 27 -6.50 4.82 7.16
N TYR A 28 -6.75 4.16 6.01
CA TYR A 28 -7.91 4.43 5.14
C TYR A 28 -9.12 3.56 5.47
N TYR A 29 -8.98 2.56 6.35
CA TYR A 29 -10.08 1.70 6.76
C TYR A 29 -10.72 2.21 8.06
N SER A 30 -12.01 2.54 8.00
CA SER A 30 -12.86 2.79 9.17
C SER A 30 -14.20 2.09 8.93
N GLU A 31 -14.62 1.24 9.87
CA GLU A 31 -15.88 0.49 9.77
C GLU A 31 -17.12 1.40 9.83
N THR A 32 -16.97 2.66 10.24
CA THR A 32 -18.09 3.56 10.58
C THR A 32 -17.99 4.98 10.00
N GLY A 33 -17.00 5.29 9.15
CA GLY A 33 -16.87 6.65 8.62
C GLY A 33 -15.85 6.87 7.49
N LEU A 34 -15.80 8.11 6.99
CA LEU A 34 -14.85 8.57 5.98
C LEU A 34 -13.43 8.66 6.57
N PRO A 35 -12.42 8.00 5.98
CA PRO A 35 -11.05 8.06 6.47
C PRO A 35 -10.50 9.49 6.34
N LYS A 36 -10.18 10.11 7.48
CA LYS A 36 -9.75 11.53 7.57
C LYS A 36 -8.23 11.74 7.56
N ARG A 37 -7.45 10.87 6.92
CA ARG A 37 -6.02 11.15 6.72
C ARG A 37 -5.85 12.06 5.51
N ALA A 38 -5.72 13.36 5.77
CA ALA A 38 -5.11 14.29 4.82
C ALA A 38 -3.63 13.91 4.70
N LEU A 39 -3.25 13.31 3.58
CA LEU A 39 -1.88 12.90 3.34
C LEU A 39 -1.07 14.12 2.88
N GLU A 40 -0.07 14.50 3.67
CA GLU A 40 0.93 15.49 3.27
C GLU A 40 1.65 15.01 2.00
N SER A 41 1.88 15.93 1.04
CA SER A 41 2.37 15.59 -0.30
C SER A 41 3.76 14.94 -0.37
N ASN A 42 4.51 14.96 0.74
CA ASN A 42 5.85 14.40 0.88
C ASN A 42 5.89 13.08 1.65
N THR A 43 4.76 12.41 1.85
CA THR A 43 4.70 11.12 2.56
C THR A 43 4.14 10.04 1.65
N CYS A 44 4.78 8.88 1.61
CA CYS A 44 4.28 7.75 0.83
C CYS A 44 2.98 7.22 1.45
N ALA A 45 1.90 7.16 0.68
CA ALA A 45 0.59 6.75 1.18
C ALA A 45 0.51 5.29 1.65
N ILE A 46 1.52 4.46 1.35
CA ILE A 46 1.49 3.01 1.58
C ILE A 46 2.28 2.64 2.84
N CYS A 47 3.49 3.19 3.01
CA CYS A 47 4.31 2.95 4.19
C CYS A 47 4.22 4.07 5.23
N ALA A 48 3.55 5.18 4.92
CA ALA A 48 3.44 6.38 5.77
C ALA A 48 4.78 7.02 6.17
N ASN A 49 5.88 6.67 5.48
CA ASN A 49 7.20 7.26 5.70
C ASN A 49 7.42 8.46 4.76
N PRO A 50 8.22 9.46 5.18
CA PRO A 50 8.56 10.59 4.35
C PRO A 50 9.37 10.14 3.12
N ILE A 51 9.04 10.71 1.97
CA ILE A 51 9.74 10.50 0.71
C ILE A 51 10.99 11.38 0.72
N LEU A 52 12.15 10.79 1.03
CA LEU A 52 13.41 11.52 1.11
C LEU A 52 14.00 11.72 -0.30
N VAL A 53 14.09 12.97 -0.74
CA VAL A 53 14.68 13.35 -2.03
C VAL A 53 16.18 13.58 -1.86
N GLN A 54 16.98 12.61 -2.33
CA GLN A 54 18.42 12.62 -2.67
C GLN A 54 19.48 13.34 -1.79
N HIS A 55 19.13 14.03 -0.70
CA HIS A 55 20.11 14.84 0.05
C HIS A 55 20.49 14.29 1.44
N ASN A 56 20.05 13.08 1.82
CA ASN A 56 20.39 12.54 3.14
C ASN A 56 20.95 11.11 3.03
N GLU A 57 22.15 10.93 3.56
CA GLU A 57 23.08 9.83 3.27
C GLU A 57 22.77 8.53 4.06
N GLU A 58 21.76 8.55 4.92
CA GLU A 58 21.46 7.47 5.88
C GLU A 58 20.16 6.68 5.58
N ALA A 59 19.39 7.06 4.56
CA ALA A 59 18.14 6.38 4.21
C ALA A 59 18.22 5.70 2.84
N LEU A 60 17.68 4.49 2.75
CA LEU A 60 17.62 3.70 1.53
C LEU A 60 16.86 4.49 0.45
N ILE A 61 17.59 5.03 -0.53
CA ILE A 61 17.04 5.89 -1.59
C ILE A 61 16.23 5.02 -2.55
N GLU A 62 14.94 4.86 -2.28
CA GLU A 62 14.01 4.20 -3.19
C GLU A 62 13.55 5.18 -4.27
N ARG A 63 13.45 4.73 -5.53
CA ARG A 63 12.87 5.57 -6.60
C ARG A 63 11.43 5.93 -6.26
N THR A 64 11.01 7.12 -6.66
CA THR A 64 9.63 7.58 -6.44
C THR A 64 8.83 7.49 -7.72
N TYR A 65 7.54 7.17 -7.60
CA TYR A 65 6.61 7.10 -8.72
C TYR A 65 5.41 8.00 -8.47
N LYS A 66 5.07 8.84 -9.43
CA LYS A 66 3.91 9.75 -9.37
C LYS A 66 2.81 9.25 -10.32
N LEU A 67 1.65 8.94 -9.76
CA LEU A 67 0.48 8.53 -10.54
C LEU A 67 -0.23 9.74 -11.17
N GLN A 68 -1.10 9.50 -12.16
CA GLN A 68 -1.88 10.56 -12.80
C GLN A 68 -2.84 11.28 -11.83
N CYS A 69 -3.23 10.63 -10.74
CA CYS A 69 -4.01 11.25 -9.65
C CYS A 69 -3.20 12.23 -8.80
N GLY A 70 -1.90 12.42 -9.07
CA GLY A 70 -1.03 13.39 -8.40
C GLY A 70 -0.28 12.86 -7.19
N HIS A 71 -0.57 11.64 -6.72
CA HIS A 71 0.06 11.03 -5.55
C HIS A 71 1.43 10.42 -5.87
N THR A 72 2.37 10.59 -4.94
CA THR A 72 3.76 10.08 -4.99
C THR A 72 3.96 8.91 -4.03
N PHE A 73 4.65 7.87 -4.50
CA PHE A 73 4.88 6.63 -3.75
C PHE A 73 6.33 6.17 -3.93
N HIS A 74 6.82 5.31 -3.03
CA HIS A 74 8.04 4.56 -3.29
C HIS A 74 7.81 3.44 -4.31
N GLU A 75 8.81 3.16 -5.15
CA GLU A 75 8.77 2.15 -6.22
C GLU A 75 8.38 0.77 -5.65
N PHE A 76 8.99 0.36 -4.53
CA PHE A 76 8.68 -0.94 -3.93
C PHE A 76 7.31 -0.98 -3.29
N CYS A 77 6.87 0.11 -2.66
CA CYS A 77 5.54 0.20 -2.07
C CYS A 77 4.44 0.07 -3.13
N ILE A 78 4.53 0.81 -4.24
CA ILE A 78 3.51 0.76 -5.29
C ILE A 78 3.54 -0.58 -6.05
N ARG A 79 4.73 -1.17 -6.25
CA ARG A 79 4.84 -2.50 -6.85
C ARG A 79 4.22 -3.58 -5.97
N GLY A 80 4.51 -3.57 -4.67
CA GLY A 80 3.89 -4.49 -3.71
C GLY A 80 2.37 -4.33 -3.67
N TRP A 81 1.89 -3.09 -3.73
CA TRP A 81 0.46 -2.79 -3.76
C TRP A 81 -0.26 -3.35 -5.00
N CYS A 82 0.35 -3.28 -6.18
CA CYS A 82 -0.27 -3.78 -7.42
C CYS A 82 -0.17 -5.31 -7.61
N ILE A 83 0.58 -6.01 -6.75
CA ILE A 83 0.72 -7.48 -6.82
C ILE A 83 -0.39 -8.18 -6.03
N VAL A 84 -0.93 -7.52 -5.00
CA VAL A 84 -2.09 -8.00 -4.23
C VAL A 84 -3.38 -7.66 -4.97
#